data_AF-A0A9E4T646-F1
#
_entry.id   AF-A0A9E4T646-F1
#
_cell.length_a   1.000
_cell.length_b   1.000
_cell.length_c   1.000
_cell.angle_alpha   90.00
_cell.angle_beta   90.00
_cell.angle_gamma   90.00
#
_symmetry.space_group_name_H-M   'P 1'
#
loop_
_entity.id
_entity.type
_entity.pdbx_description
1 polymer ?
#
loop_
_entity_poly.entity_id
_entity_poly.type
_entity_poly.pdbx_seq_one_letter_code
_entity_poly.pdbx_strand_id
1 'polypeptide(L)'
;MLLTFYKHNLAGSWSAGAGFYIGLSLMMTGCSGGDPTATDPELIFEDGFETSYDRVTLLDEGGTMVRGFSAWLKLSSELTDLRLRRSSDYEFVDCERPAEWFHQVSGDGALLVNRGALTCQRFTEKRFDFDNGRWLVSDNSRGIIYYRVWKLNH
;
A
#
# COMPACT_ATOMS: atom_id res chain seq x y z
N MET A 1 15.05 57.17 -43.68
CA MET A 1 14.63 58.08 -44.76
C MET A 1 13.30 57.57 -45.31
N LEU A 2 12.31 58.46 -45.34
CA LEU A 2 10.91 58.26 -45.74
C LEU A 2 10.73 57.64 -47.14
N LEU A 3 9.67 56.83 -47.31
CA LEU A 3 8.59 56.90 -48.33
C LEU A 3 8.09 55.46 -48.65
N THR A 4 6.89 54.95 -48.29
CA THR A 4 5.50 55.43 -48.44
C THR A 4 4.85 54.93 -49.76
N PHE A 5 3.93 53.95 -49.61
CA PHE A 5 2.72 53.66 -50.43
C PHE A 5 2.90 53.15 -51.89
N TYR A 6 1.96 52.51 -52.61
CA TYR A 6 0.49 52.37 -52.62
C TYR A 6 0.19 51.12 -53.51
N LYS A 7 -0.41 50.01 -53.06
CA LYS A 7 -1.83 49.60 -53.11
C LYS A 7 -2.55 49.72 -54.48
N HIS A 8 -3.11 48.62 -55.01
CA HIS A 8 -4.53 48.39 -55.45
C HIS A 8 -4.63 47.12 -56.33
N ASN A 9 -5.25 46.02 -55.89
CA ASN A 9 -6.69 45.72 -55.74
C ASN A 9 -7.39 45.30 -57.04
N LEU A 10 -7.96 44.08 -57.02
CA LEU A 10 -9.20 43.56 -57.64
C LEU A 10 -9.09 42.03 -57.59
N ALA A 11 -10.03 41.20 -57.14
CA ALA A 11 -11.38 41.28 -56.59
C ALA A 11 -11.55 39.93 -55.85
N GLY A 12 -12.13 39.83 -54.65
CA GLY A 12 -13.56 39.91 -54.42
C GLY A 12 -14.21 38.52 -54.46
N SER A 13 -14.35 37.87 -53.31
CA SER A 13 -15.55 37.07 -52.96
C SER A 13 -15.51 36.67 -51.49
N TRP A 14 -16.52 37.15 -50.75
CA TRP A 14 -16.75 36.92 -49.34
C TRP A 14 -17.32 35.51 -49.11
N SER A 15 -16.97 34.88 -48.00
CA SER A 15 -17.92 34.30 -47.04
C SER A 15 -17.17 33.70 -45.86
N ALA A 16 -17.50 34.22 -44.68
CA ALA A 16 -17.06 33.74 -43.37
C ALA A 16 -17.47 32.28 -43.15
N GLY A 17 -16.53 31.50 -42.62
CA GLY A 17 -16.76 30.15 -42.13
C GLY A 17 -15.67 29.82 -41.14
N ALA A 18 -15.91 30.16 -39.88
CA ALA A 18 -15.06 29.83 -38.75
C ALA A 18 -14.93 28.30 -38.63
N GLY A 19 -13.82 27.75 -39.11
CA GLY A 19 -13.43 26.35 -38.93
C GLY A 19 -12.36 26.26 -37.85
N PHE A 20 -12.81 26.27 -36.60
CA PHE A 20 -11.98 26.10 -35.41
C PHE A 20 -11.38 24.68 -35.42
N TYR A 21 -10.14 24.52 -35.90
CA TYR A 21 -9.43 23.24 -35.80
C TYR A 21 -8.98 23.04 -34.35
N ILE A 22 -9.88 22.50 -33.52
CA ILE A 22 -9.52 21.94 -32.21
C ILE A 22 -8.72 20.68 -32.49
N GLY A 23 -7.40 20.81 -32.43
CA GLY A 23 -6.50 19.67 -32.31
C GLY A 23 -6.87 18.90 -31.05
N LEU A 24 -7.58 17.78 -31.26
CA LEU A 24 -7.93 16.82 -30.23
C LEU A 24 -6.64 16.22 -29.67
N SER A 25 -6.10 16.83 -28.62
CA SER A 25 -5.10 16.22 -27.76
C SER A 25 -5.74 15.00 -27.10
N LEU A 26 -5.58 13.84 -27.73
CA LEU A 26 -5.73 12.54 -27.09
C LEU A 26 -4.68 12.45 -25.98
N MET A 27 -5.03 13.02 -24.83
CA MET A 27 -4.46 12.64 -23.55
C MET A 27 -4.78 11.16 -23.37
N MET A 28 -3.85 10.30 -23.79
CA MET A 28 -3.78 8.94 -23.27
C MET A 28 -3.40 9.07 -21.79
N THR A 29 -4.38 9.43 -20.96
CA THR A 29 -4.33 9.08 -19.55
C THR A 29 -4.31 7.56 -19.54
N GLY A 30 -3.10 6.99 -19.48
CA GLY A 30 -2.91 5.59 -19.17
C GLY A 30 -3.64 5.35 -17.86
N CYS A 31 -4.83 4.79 -17.94
CA CYS A 31 -5.41 4.08 -16.83
C CYS A 31 -4.46 2.91 -16.60
N SER A 32 -3.48 3.11 -15.71
CA SER A 32 -2.85 2.02 -15.00
C SER A 32 -4.00 1.34 -14.26
N GLY A 33 -4.62 0.34 -14.91
CA GLY A 33 -5.44 -0.62 -14.22
C GLY A 33 -4.50 -1.27 -13.23
N GLY A 34 -4.49 -0.77 -11.99
CA GLY A 34 -3.68 -1.31 -10.91
C GLY A 34 -3.94 -2.80 -10.84
N ASP A 35 -2.89 -3.58 -10.59
CA ASP A 35 -3.04 -5.02 -10.42
C ASP A 35 -4.06 -5.26 -9.30
N PRO A 36 -5.26 -5.80 -9.61
CA PRO A 36 -6.30 -6.01 -8.61
C PRO A 36 -5.90 -7.09 -7.58
N THR A 37 -4.74 -7.74 -7.78
CA THR A 37 -4.17 -8.73 -6.88
C THR A 37 -3.11 -8.18 -5.93
N ALA A 38 -2.66 -6.94 -6.15
CA ALA A 38 -1.70 -6.26 -5.30
C ALA A 38 -2.25 -6.05 -3.89
N THR A 39 -1.35 -5.97 -2.90
CA THR A 39 -1.71 -5.65 -1.54
C THR A 39 -2.18 -4.21 -1.43
N ASP A 40 -3.24 -4.00 -0.64
CA ASP A 40 -3.66 -2.68 -0.21
C ASP A 40 -3.23 -2.53 1.26
N PRO A 41 -2.11 -1.83 1.53
CA PRO A 41 -1.55 -1.76 2.87
C PRO A 41 -2.47 -1.06 3.86
N GLU A 42 -3.29 -0.11 3.42
CA GLU A 42 -4.26 0.58 4.27
C GLU A 42 -5.33 -0.41 4.73
N LEU A 43 -5.93 -1.18 3.80
CA LEU A 43 -6.92 -2.20 4.16
C LEU A 43 -6.35 -3.29 5.08
N ILE A 44 -5.09 -3.71 4.86
CA ILE A 44 -4.42 -4.69 5.71
C ILE A 44 -4.22 -4.12 7.12
N PHE A 45 -3.79 -2.87 7.21
CA PHE A 45 -3.56 -2.20 8.48
C PHE A 45 -4.87 -2.01 9.26
N GLU A 46 -5.95 -1.60 8.59
CA GLU A 46 -7.25 -1.39 9.23
C GLU A 46 -7.90 -2.68 9.78
N ASP A 47 -7.56 -3.88 9.27
CA ASP A 47 -7.97 -5.16 9.89
C ASP A 47 -7.33 -5.35 11.28
N GLY A 48 -6.09 -4.88 11.43
CA GLY A 48 -5.25 -5.10 12.60
C GLY A 48 -5.35 -4.01 13.66
N PHE A 49 -5.52 -2.74 13.28
CA PHE A 49 -5.25 -1.61 14.17
C PHE A 49 -6.42 -0.64 14.30
N GLU A 50 -6.59 -0.08 15.50
CA GLU A 50 -7.51 1.03 15.81
C GLU A 50 -6.86 2.39 15.50
N THR A 51 -5.53 2.45 15.58
CA THR A 51 -4.74 3.59 15.14
C THR A 51 -5.05 3.86 13.66
N SER A 52 -5.10 5.12 13.26
CA SER A 52 -5.29 5.50 11.86
C SER A 52 -4.00 5.30 11.05
N TYR A 53 -4.13 4.86 9.80
CA TYR A 53 -2.98 4.50 8.95
C TYR A 53 -2.04 5.68 8.66
N ASP A 54 -2.58 6.90 8.58
CA ASP A 54 -1.82 8.13 8.42
C ASP A 54 -0.88 8.46 9.61
N ARG A 55 -1.00 7.75 10.73
CA ARG A 55 -0.18 7.94 11.93
C ARG A 55 1.01 6.98 12.02
N VAL A 56 1.16 6.09 11.05
CA VAL A 56 2.29 5.14 11.00
C VAL A 56 3.11 5.36 9.74
N THR A 57 4.37 4.93 9.77
CA THR A 57 5.21 4.91 8.57
C THR A 57 5.30 3.48 8.06
N LEU A 58 4.78 3.24 6.86
CA LEU A 58 5.01 1.99 6.14
C LEU A 58 6.46 1.96 5.66
N LEU A 59 7.20 0.95 6.08
CA LEU A 59 8.59 0.72 5.68
C LEU A 59 8.67 -0.26 4.52
N ASP A 60 7.80 -1.27 4.51
CA ASP A 60 7.75 -2.31 3.49
C ASP A 60 6.42 -3.07 3.55
N GLU A 61 6.05 -3.76 2.48
CA GLU A 61 4.85 -4.58 2.40
C GLU A 61 4.96 -5.70 1.36
N GLY A 62 4.01 -6.63 1.41
CA GLY A 62 3.81 -7.54 0.29
C GLY A 62 2.77 -8.63 0.56
N GLY A 63 2.65 -9.54 -0.39
CA GLY A 63 1.69 -10.64 -0.37
C GLY A 63 0.60 -10.47 -1.42
N THR A 64 -0.58 -11.05 -1.17
CA THR A 64 -1.72 -10.94 -2.10
C THR A 64 -3.07 -10.93 -1.38
N MET A 65 -4.03 -10.22 -1.99
CA MET A 65 -5.42 -10.11 -1.54
C MET A 65 -6.39 -11.06 -2.30
N VAL A 66 -5.93 -11.78 -3.33
CA VAL A 66 -6.81 -12.49 -4.29
C VAL A 66 -6.66 -14.02 -4.19
N ARG A 67 -7.79 -14.74 -4.12
CA ARG A 67 -7.88 -16.23 -4.08
C ARG A 67 -7.18 -16.91 -2.90
N GLY A 68 -7.08 -16.21 -1.79
CA GLY A 68 -6.35 -16.64 -0.59
C GLY A 68 -5.58 -15.42 -0.09
N PHE A 69 -5.95 -14.94 1.09
CA PHE A 69 -5.36 -13.72 1.63
C PHE A 69 -4.09 -14.12 2.38
N SER A 70 -2.94 -13.56 2.02
CA SER A 70 -1.75 -13.63 2.87
C SER A 70 -0.91 -12.40 2.56
N ALA A 71 -1.06 -11.38 3.40
CA ALA A 71 -0.41 -10.11 3.23
C ALA A 71 0.29 -9.68 4.51
N TRP A 72 1.29 -8.82 4.37
CA TRP A 72 2.12 -8.38 5.47
C TRP A 72 2.58 -6.93 5.31
N LEU A 73 2.86 -6.32 6.46
CA LEU A 73 3.33 -4.95 6.60
C LEU A 73 4.55 -4.93 7.52
N LYS A 74 5.51 -4.07 7.20
CA LYS A 74 6.57 -3.63 8.10
C LYS A 74 6.37 -2.16 8.39
N LEU A 75 6.22 -1.82 9.67
CA LEU A 75 5.80 -0.52 10.14
C LEU A 75 6.85 0.04 11.09
N SER A 76 7.07 1.35 11.06
CA SER A 76 7.72 2.05 12.18
C SER A 76 6.66 2.56 13.16
N SER A 77 6.88 2.29 14.44
CA SER A 77 6.06 2.77 15.57
C SER A 77 6.73 3.94 16.31
N GLU A 78 7.84 4.50 15.81
CA GLU A 78 8.55 5.59 16.48
C GLU A 78 7.68 6.84 16.72
N LEU A 79 6.64 7.02 15.90
CA LEU A 79 5.81 8.22 15.91
C LEU A 79 4.46 8.05 16.62
N THR A 80 4.08 6.84 17.04
CA THR A 80 2.74 6.59 17.61
C THR A 80 2.65 5.27 18.38
N ASP A 81 1.86 5.27 19.45
CA ASP A 81 1.42 4.06 20.14
C ASP A 81 0.39 3.30 19.27
N LEU A 82 0.78 2.12 18.81
CA LEU A 82 0.02 1.30 17.88
C LEU A 82 -1.02 0.48 18.64
N ARG A 83 -2.29 0.88 18.55
CA ARG A 83 -3.40 0.21 19.22
C ARG A 83 -3.94 -0.92 18.35
N LEU A 84 -3.72 -2.15 18.78
CA LEU A 84 -4.21 -3.34 18.11
C LEU A 84 -5.72 -3.53 18.35
N ARG A 85 -6.48 -3.80 17.30
CA ARG A 85 -7.87 -4.25 17.42
C ARG A 85 -7.88 -5.63 18.05
N ARG A 86 -8.83 -5.85 18.97
CA ARG A 86 -8.99 -7.15 19.67
C ARG A 86 -7.69 -7.57 20.37
N SER A 87 -6.97 -6.63 20.96
CA SER A 87 -5.69 -6.90 21.64
C SER A 87 -5.79 -8.01 22.70
N SER A 88 -6.95 -8.18 23.34
CA SER A 88 -7.24 -9.26 24.29
C SER A 88 -7.24 -10.66 23.68
N ASP A 89 -7.46 -10.76 22.38
CA ASP A 89 -7.62 -12.04 21.67
C ASP A 89 -6.28 -12.55 21.11
N TYR A 90 -5.23 -11.73 21.19
CA TYR A 90 -3.88 -12.10 20.81
C TYR A 90 -3.19 -12.85 21.95
N GLU A 91 -2.68 -14.04 21.62
CA GLU A 91 -1.90 -14.87 22.53
C GLU A 91 -0.40 -14.65 22.27
N PHE A 92 0.41 -14.53 23.32
CA PHE A 92 1.86 -14.56 23.17
C PHE A 92 2.31 -15.94 22.71
N VAL A 93 3.21 -15.97 21.72
CA VAL A 93 3.77 -17.20 21.15
C VAL A 93 5.28 -17.10 21.06
N ASP A 94 5.94 -18.25 20.92
CA ASP A 94 7.37 -18.26 20.62
C ASP A 94 7.66 -17.54 19.30
N CYS A 95 8.74 -16.75 19.29
CA CYS A 95 9.09 -15.90 18.16
C CYS A 95 9.75 -16.65 17.00
N GLU A 96 10.19 -17.90 17.15
CA GLU A 96 10.92 -18.66 16.14
C GLU A 96 10.22 -18.65 14.79
N ARG A 97 9.00 -19.21 14.73
CA ARG A 97 8.27 -19.35 13.47
C ARG A 97 7.80 -18.01 12.87
N PRO A 98 7.22 -17.06 13.64
CA PRO A 98 6.84 -15.76 13.10
C PRO A 98 8.05 -14.96 12.59
N ALA A 99 9.14 -14.90 13.36
CA ALA A 99 10.33 -14.13 12.98
C ALA A 99 11.02 -14.72 11.74
N GLU A 100 11.11 -16.04 11.62
CA GLU A 100 11.65 -16.69 10.43
C GLU A 100 10.83 -16.40 9.19
N TRP A 101 9.50 -16.45 9.30
CA TRP A 101 8.64 -16.13 8.17
C TRP A 101 8.81 -14.67 7.73
N PHE A 102 8.80 -13.72 8.67
CA PHE A 102 9.03 -12.31 8.33
C PHE A 102 10.43 -12.07 7.78
N HIS A 103 11.45 -12.78 8.25
CA HIS A 103 12.79 -12.71 7.69
C HIS A 103 12.81 -13.17 6.23
N GLN A 104 12.11 -14.26 5.90
CA GLN A 104 12.03 -14.79 4.54
C GLN A 104 11.37 -13.81 3.56
N VAL A 105 10.30 -13.11 3.99
CA VAL A 105 9.56 -12.21 3.10
C VAL A 105 10.12 -10.79 3.03
N SER A 106 10.74 -10.30 4.12
CA SER A 106 11.27 -8.91 4.19
C SER A 106 12.78 -8.81 4.05
N GLY A 107 13.51 -9.92 4.16
CA GLY A 107 14.98 -9.95 4.18
C GLY A 107 15.62 -9.34 5.42
N ASP A 108 14.85 -8.95 6.45
CA ASP A 108 15.39 -8.27 7.63
C ASP A 108 16.14 -9.24 8.55
N GLY A 109 17.48 -9.18 8.54
CA GLY A 109 18.35 -10.06 9.33
C GLY A 109 18.24 -9.88 10.85
N ALA A 110 17.77 -8.71 11.33
CA ALA A 110 17.67 -8.45 12.77
C ALA A 110 16.63 -9.36 13.45
N LEU A 111 15.64 -9.85 12.70
CA LEU A 111 14.64 -10.82 13.18
C LEU A 111 15.26 -12.15 13.67
N LEU A 112 16.42 -12.52 13.12
CA LEU A 112 17.13 -13.75 13.51
C LEU A 112 18.22 -13.49 14.55
N VAL A 113 18.91 -12.35 14.45
CA VAL A 113 20.02 -12.01 15.36
C VAL A 113 19.52 -11.63 16.75
N ASN A 114 18.44 -10.86 16.81
CA ASN A 114 17.93 -10.27 18.06
C ASN A 114 16.61 -10.91 18.51
N ARG A 115 16.42 -12.22 18.26
CA ARG A 115 15.14 -12.91 18.50
C ARG A 115 14.65 -12.78 19.97
N GLY A 116 15.57 -12.71 20.94
CA GLY A 116 15.24 -12.53 22.36
C GLY A 116 14.72 -11.14 22.75
N ALA A 117 14.84 -10.14 21.88
CA ALA A 117 14.28 -8.80 22.08
C ALA A 117 12.91 -8.62 21.39
N LEU A 118 12.45 -9.65 20.67
CA LEU A 118 11.17 -9.63 19.97
C LEU A 118 10.03 -10.01 20.92
N THR A 119 8.89 -9.38 20.70
CA THR A 119 7.62 -9.81 21.29
C THR A 119 6.73 -10.32 20.17
N CYS A 120 6.29 -11.58 20.26
CA CYS A 120 5.48 -12.21 19.21
C CYS A 120 4.11 -12.61 19.72
N GLN A 121 3.10 -12.26 18.94
CA GLN A 121 1.71 -12.54 19.25
C GLN A 121 1.00 -13.13 18.04
N ARG A 122 0.02 -13.99 18.31
CA ARG A 122 -0.83 -14.61 17.30
C ARG A 122 -2.29 -14.46 17.67
N PHE A 123 -3.11 -14.15 16.68
CA PHE A 123 -4.56 -14.29 16.76
C PHE A 123 -5.01 -15.30 15.71
N THR A 124 -5.97 -16.16 16.06
CA THR A 124 -6.59 -17.10 15.13
C THR A 124 -8.10 -17.06 15.33
N GLU A 125 -8.82 -16.75 14.26
CA GLU A 125 -10.28 -16.65 14.27
C GLU A 125 -10.89 -18.04 14.10
N LYS A 126 -11.41 -18.59 15.20
CA LYS A 126 -11.96 -19.96 15.23
C LYS A 126 -13.41 -20.06 14.75
N ARG A 127 -14.08 -18.93 14.48
CA ARG A 127 -15.50 -18.91 14.08
C ARG A 127 -15.75 -19.32 12.63
N PHE A 128 -14.71 -19.41 11.81
CA PHE A 128 -14.83 -19.73 10.39
C PHE A 128 -14.10 -21.04 10.06
N ASP A 129 -14.58 -21.75 9.04
CA ASP A 129 -14.02 -23.04 8.59
C ASP A 129 -12.76 -22.89 7.71
N PHE A 130 -12.05 -21.77 7.80
CA PHE A 130 -10.83 -21.49 7.04
C PHE A 130 -9.71 -20.98 7.95
N ASP A 131 -8.45 -21.24 7.60
CA ASP A 131 -7.30 -20.80 8.40
C ASP A 131 -7.15 -19.28 8.31
N ASN A 132 -7.57 -18.61 9.37
CA ASN A 132 -7.72 -17.16 9.44
C ASN A 132 -6.93 -16.61 10.61
N GLY A 133 -5.67 -16.28 10.39
CA GLY A 133 -4.77 -15.89 11.45
C GLY A 133 -3.99 -14.62 11.19
N ARG A 134 -3.50 -14.05 12.28
CA ARG A 134 -2.66 -12.85 12.30
C ARG A 134 -1.40 -13.15 13.09
N TRP A 135 -0.30 -12.56 12.65
CA TRP A 135 0.92 -12.44 13.45
C TRP A 135 1.26 -10.99 13.66
N LEU A 136 1.72 -10.70 14.87
CA LEU A 136 2.33 -9.43 15.23
C LEU A 136 3.69 -9.74 15.84
N VAL A 137 4.75 -9.20 15.25
CA VAL A 137 6.11 -9.26 15.80
C VAL A 137 6.56 -7.83 16.07
N SER A 138 6.82 -7.52 17.33
CA SER A 138 7.29 -6.21 17.74
C SER A 138 8.76 -6.29 18.12
N ASP A 139 9.58 -5.49 17.43
CA ASP A 139 10.97 -5.21 17.79
C ASP A 139 11.03 -3.85 18.48
N ASN A 140 10.85 -3.88 19.80
CA ASN A 140 10.82 -2.67 20.63
C ASN A 140 12.17 -1.92 20.63
N SER A 141 13.27 -2.60 20.31
CA SER A 141 14.61 -1.98 20.28
C SER A 141 14.80 -1.05 19.09
N ARG A 142 14.08 -1.31 17.99
CA ARG A 142 14.11 -0.51 16.75
C ARG A 142 12.82 0.26 16.50
N GLY A 143 11.80 0.10 17.35
CA GLY A 143 10.47 0.66 17.11
C GLY A 143 9.86 0.13 15.81
N ILE A 144 10.12 -1.15 15.46
CA ILE A 144 9.59 -1.76 14.24
C ILE A 144 8.53 -2.80 14.61
N ILE A 145 7.43 -2.78 13.88
CA ILE A 145 6.35 -3.75 14.00
C ILE A 145 6.18 -4.45 12.65
N TYR A 146 6.12 -5.78 12.70
CA TYR A 146 5.78 -6.61 11.55
C TYR A 146 4.40 -7.20 11.79
N TYR A 147 3.49 -6.97 10.85
CA TYR A 147 2.12 -7.44 10.91
C TYR A 147 1.83 -8.31 9.70
N ARG A 148 1.18 -9.45 9.93
CA ARG A 148 0.71 -10.35 8.88
C ARG A 148 -0.72 -10.72 9.16
N VAL A 149 -1.50 -10.85 8.10
CA VAL A 149 -2.82 -11.44 8.11
C VAL A 149 -2.92 -12.47 7.00
N TRP A 150 -3.58 -13.59 7.29
CA TRP A 150 -3.88 -14.60 6.29
C TRP A 150 -5.28 -15.17 6.44
N LYS A 151 -5.88 -15.55 5.30
CA LYS A 151 -7.09 -16.36 5.15
C LYS A 151 -6.81 -17.38 4.06
N LEU A 152 -6.52 -18.61 4.45
CA LEU A 152 -6.27 -19.71 3.54
C LEU A 152 -7.49 -20.62 3.52
N ASN A 153 -8.09 -20.81 2.35
CA ASN A 153 -9.13 -21.82 2.17
C ASN A 153 -8.47 -23.19 2.21
N HIS A 154 -9.08 -24.14 2.92
CA HIS A 154 -8.68 -25.55 2.91
C HIS A 154 -9.05 -26.23 1.58
#